data_AF-A0A0F9FTI1-F1
#
_entry.id   AF-A0A0F9FTI1-F1
#
_cell.length_a   1.000
_cell.length_b   1.000
_cell.length_c   1.000
_cell.angle_alpha   90.00
_cell.angle_beta   90.00
_cell.angle_gamma   90.00
#
_symmetry.space_group_name_H-M   'P 1'
#
loop_
_entity.id
_entity.type
_entity.pdbx_description
1 polymer ?
#
loop_
_entity_poly.entity_id
_entity_poly.type
_entity_poly.pdbx_seq_one_letter_code
_entity_poly.pdbx_strand_id
1 'polypeptide(L)'
;MADLPPDVYERDGQLFRDVPQVSPDGSDWVKHRRVALTLQEAKMRHWDWYHPTHGWILEGYKLEKDRDAADILADGSQTVVATPEQKERVAETEGA
;
A
#
# COMPACT_ATOMS: atom_id res chain seq x y z
N MET A 1 13.89 8.76 18.81
CA MET A 1 13.12 9.28 17.67
C MET A 1 13.03 8.13 16.69
N ALA A 2 11.83 7.69 16.30
CA ALA A 2 11.70 6.60 15.33
C ALA A 2 12.29 7.10 14.00
N ASP A 3 13.24 6.35 13.44
CA ASP A 3 13.81 6.64 12.13
C ASP A 3 12.67 6.73 11.12
N LEU A 4 12.46 7.92 10.56
CA LEU A 4 11.45 8.11 9.52
C LEU A 4 11.88 7.30 8.29
N PRO A 5 10.93 6.70 7.55
CA PRO A 5 11.26 6.03 6.29
C PRO A 5 11.97 6.99 5.32
N PRO A 6 12.81 6.46 4.41
CA PRO A 6 13.47 7.29 3.40
C PRO A 6 12.43 8.07 2.58
N ASP A 7 12.77 9.31 2.24
CA ASP A 7 11.96 10.25 1.45
C ASP A 7 10.64 10.70 2.13
N VAL A 8 10.54 10.55 3.45
CA VAL A 8 9.43 11.09 4.26
C VAL A 8 9.84 12.41 4.91
N TYR A 9 8.99 13.41 4.77
CA TYR A 9 9.13 14.70 5.44
C TYR A 9 7.83 15.09 6.15
N GLU A 10 7.96 15.89 7.22
CA GLU A 10 6.81 16.45 7.91
C GLU A 10 6.47 17.83 7.33
N ARG A 11 5.18 18.07 7.09
CA ARG A 11 4.63 19.36 6.67
C ARG A 11 3.29 19.58 7.37
N ASP A 12 3.17 20.71 8.08
CA ASP A 12 1.94 21.08 8.81
C ASP A 12 1.45 20.00 9.80
N GLY A 13 2.37 19.29 10.46
CA GLY A 13 2.06 18.21 11.41
C GLY A 13 1.55 16.91 10.76
N GLN A 14 1.73 16.76 9.44
CA GLN A 14 1.44 15.54 8.70
C GLN A 14 2.68 15.06 7.97
N LEU A 15 2.82 13.74 7.84
CA LEU A 15 3.92 13.12 7.10
C LEU A 15 3.55 12.99 5.62
N PHE A 16 4.52 13.27 4.76
CA PHE A 16 4.40 13.19 3.32
C PHE A 16 5.60 12.50 2.71
N ARG A 17 5.41 11.92 1.53
CA ARG A 17 6.47 11.44 0.64
C ARG A 17 6.25 11.93 -0.78
N ASP A 18 7.34 12.04 -1.50
CA ASP A 18 7.34 12.43 -2.91
C ASP A 18 7.45 11.19 -3.79
N VAL A 19 6.55 11.06 -4.75
CA VAL A 19 6.55 9.96 -5.72
C VAL A 19 6.69 10.56 -7.12
N PRO A 20 7.82 10.34 -7.82
CA PRO A 20 7.96 10.77 -9.20
C PRO A 20 6.96 9.99 -10.06
N GLN A 21 6.31 10.70 -10.97
CA GLN A 21 5.35 10.16 -11.93
C GLN A 21 5.66 10.74 -13.30
N VAL A 22 5.37 9.95 -14.33
CA VAL A 22 5.48 10.38 -15.72
C VAL A 22 4.07 10.48 -16.25
N SER A 23 3.70 11.66 -16.71
CA SER A 23 2.40 11.87 -17.35
C SER A 23 2.34 11.18 -18.72
N PRO A 24 1.14 10.93 -19.27
CA PRO A 24 1.00 10.32 -20.60
C PRO A 24 1.68 11.13 -21.72
N ASP A 25 1.86 12.44 -21.53
CA ASP A 25 2.56 13.35 -22.45
C ASP A 25 4.10 13.30 -22.28
N GLY A 26 4.62 12.52 -21.34
CA GLY A 26 6.05 12.35 -21.09
C GLY A 26 6.66 13.34 -20.10
N SER A 27 5.91 14.34 -19.63
CA SER A 27 6.39 15.26 -18.59
C SER A 27 6.50 14.56 -17.23
N ASP A 28 7.61 14.81 -16.53
CA ASP A 28 7.79 14.40 -15.14
C ASP A 28 7.02 15.33 -14.19
N TRP A 29 6.41 14.75 -13.17
CA TRP A 29 5.83 15.49 -12.07
C TRP A 29 5.95 14.72 -10.76
N VAL A 30 5.96 15.44 -9.65
CA VAL A 30 6.05 14.84 -8.32
C VAL A 30 4.68 14.82 -7.68
N LYS A 31 4.23 13.62 -7.30
CA LYS A 31 3.01 13.42 -6.52
C LYS A 31 3.35 13.40 -5.04
N HIS A 32 2.90 14.42 -4.31
CA HIS A 32 2.97 14.44 -2.85
C HIS A 32 1.89 13.53 -2.26
N ARG A 33 2.28 12.49 -1.52
CA ARG A 33 1.38 11.53 -0.88
C ARG A 33 1.51 11.60 0.63
N ARG A 34 0.39 11.50 1.35
CA ARG A 34 0.38 11.44 2.82
C ARG A 34 0.86 10.09 3.30
N VAL A 35 1.60 10.10 4.40
CA VAL A 35 2.17 8.93 5.04
C VAL A 35 1.54 8.73 6.41
N ALA A 36 1.12 7.50 6.68
CA ALA A 36 0.66 7.04 7.97
C ALA A 36 1.82 6.39 8.73
N LEU A 37 1.78 6.48 10.06
CA LEU A 37 2.77 5.82 10.94
C LEU A 37 2.43 4.34 11.18
N THR A 38 1.16 3.97 11.03
CA THR A 38 0.66 2.61 11.29
C THR A 38 -0.16 2.10 10.11
N LEU A 39 -0.12 0.78 9.89
CA LEU A 39 -0.94 0.12 8.87
C LEU A 39 -2.44 0.37 9.07
N GLN A 40 -2.90 0.43 10.32
CA GLN A 40 -4.30 0.68 10.62
C GLN A 40 -4.73 2.08 10.18
N GLU A 41 -3.92 3.11 10.49
CA GLU A 41 -4.17 4.47 10.02
C GLU A 41 -4.11 4.57 8.50
N ALA A 42 -3.14 3.89 7.87
CA ALA A 42 -3.01 3.80 6.43
C ALA A 42 -4.28 3.26 5.76
N LYS A 43 -4.84 2.16 6.31
CA LYS A 43 -6.09 1.54 5.82
C LYS A 43 -7.31 2.40 6.01
N MET A 44 -7.42 3.10 7.14
CA MET A 44 -8.56 3.96 7.45
C MET A 44 -8.57 5.25 6.63
N ARG A 45 -7.40 5.86 6.42
CA ARG A 45 -7.25 7.16 5.76
C ARG A 45 -6.85 7.05 4.29
N HIS A 46 -6.63 5.84 3.81
CA HIS A 46 -6.10 5.56 2.49
C HIS A 46 -4.77 6.30 2.24
N TRP A 47 -3.87 6.23 3.22
CA TRP A 47 -2.55 6.85 3.16
C TRP A 47 -1.46 5.82 2.90
N ASP A 48 -0.31 6.28 2.44
CA ASP A 48 0.84 5.41 2.24
C ASP A 48 1.44 5.01 3.60
N TRP A 49 1.99 3.81 3.71
CA TRP A 49 2.66 3.33 4.92
C TRP A 49 3.89 2.52 4.55
N TYR A 50 4.96 2.68 5.33
CA TYR A 50 6.19 1.93 5.10
C TYR A 50 6.21 0.67 5.97
N HIS A 51 6.19 -0.49 5.32
CA HIS A 51 6.39 -1.77 5.95
C HIS A 51 7.89 -2.12 6.00
N PRO A 52 8.44 -2.56 7.14
CA PRO A 52 9.87 -2.87 7.27
C PRO A 52 10.36 -3.95 6.28
N THR A 53 9.61 -5.03 6.10
CA THR A 53 9.90 -6.10 5.12
C THR A 53 9.41 -5.79 3.69
N HIS A 54 8.24 -5.18 3.56
CA HIS A 54 7.55 -5.01 2.29
C HIS A 54 7.68 -3.62 1.66
N GLY A 55 8.49 -2.72 2.22
CA GLY A 55 8.64 -1.37 1.66
C GLY A 55 7.33 -0.60 1.67
N TRP A 56 7.11 0.23 0.66
CA TRP A 56 5.93 1.10 0.60
C TRP A 56 4.64 0.35 0.27
N ILE A 57 3.65 0.52 1.13
CA ILE A 57 2.26 0.11 0.90
C ILE A 57 1.47 1.37 0.64
N LEU A 58 0.93 1.50 -0.56
CA LEU A 58 0.12 2.63 -0.97
C LEU A 58 -1.31 2.49 -0.52
N GLU A 59 -1.86 3.64 -0.12
CA GLU A 59 -3.25 3.77 0.26
C GLU A 59 -3.69 2.78 1.36
N GLY A 60 -2.75 2.15 2.09
CA GLY A 60 -3.01 1.11 3.09
C GLY A 60 -3.41 -0.26 2.57
N TYR A 61 -3.50 -0.46 1.24
CA TYR A 61 -4.00 -1.70 0.63
C TYR A 61 -3.10 -2.26 -0.45
N LYS A 62 -2.43 -1.42 -1.22
CA LYS A 62 -1.61 -1.87 -2.34
C LYS A 62 -0.17 -1.99 -1.89
N LEU A 63 0.36 -3.20 -1.87
CA LEU A 63 1.79 -3.43 -1.90
C LEU A 63 2.32 -2.92 -3.24
N GLU A 64 2.56 -1.61 -3.36
CA GLU A 64 3.35 -1.09 -4.47
C GLU A 64 4.82 -1.27 -4.07
N LYS A 65 5.25 -2.52 -4.08
CA LYS A 65 6.65 -2.80 -4.39
C LYS A 65 6.71 -2.87 -5.90
N ASP A 66 7.66 -2.16 -6.50
CA ASP A 66 8.84 -2.74 -7.18
C ASP A 66 8.96 -4.28 -7.18
N ARG A 67 7.87 -4.98 -7.46
CA ARG A 67 7.92 -6.35 -7.93
C ARG A 67 8.11 -6.22 -9.41
N ASP A 68 9.25 -6.71 -9.88
CA ASP A 68 9.43 -6.97 -11.30
C ASP A 68 8.18 -7.73 -11.81
N ALA A 69 7.70 -7.42 -13.00
CA ALA A 69 6.45 -7.98 -13.52
C ALA A 69 6.42 -9.52 -13.44
N ALA A 70 7.60 -10.16 -13.46
CA ALA A 70 7.77 -11.59 -13.23
C ALA A 70 7.28 -12.08 -11.85
N ASP A 71 7.51 -11.32 -10.76
CA ASP A 71 7.10 -11.69 -9.40
C ASP A 71 5.59 -11.49 -9.19
N ILE A 72 4.99 -10.54 -9.91
CA ILE A 72 3.53 -10.32 -9.93
C ILE A 72 2.83 -11.49 -10.66
N LEU A 73 3.38 -11.93 -11.80
CA LEU A 73 2.83 -13.06 -12.56
C LEU A 73 3.05 -14.41 -11.86
N ALA A 74 4.03 -14.51 -10.96
CA ALA A 74 4.25 -15.68 -10.11
C ALA A 74 3.32 -15.73 -8.89
N ASP A 75 2.67 -14.62 -8.52
CA ASP A 75 1.70 -14.56 -7.43
C ASP A 75 0.39 -15.22 -7.89
N GLY A 76 0.28 -16.53 -7.65
CA GLY A 76 -0.87 -17.37 -8.01
C GLY A 76 -2.15 -17.09 -7.23
N SER A 77 -2.26 -15.92 -6.59
CA SER A 77 -3.42 -15.49 -5.82
C SER A 77 -4.58 -15.17 -6.76
N GLN A 78 -5.46 -16.16 -7.01
CA GLN A 78 -6.69 -15.93 -7.75
C GLN A 78 -7.74 -15.25 -6.87
N THR A 79 -8.39 -14.20 -7.37
CA THR A 79 -9.63 -13.68 -6.81
C THR A 79 -10.70 -14.77 -6.89
N VAL A 80 -10.97 -15.45 -5.78
CA VAL A 80 -12.10 -16.38 -5.68
C VAL A 80 -13.35 -15.54 -5.44
N VAL A 81 -14.20 -15.40 -6.47
CA VAL A 81 -15.55 -14.85 -6.30
C VAL A 81 -16.37 -15.89 -5.55
N ALA A 82 -16.40 -15.80 -4.22
CA ALA A 82 -17.18 -16.69 -3.38
C ALA A 82 -18.68 -16.49 -3.66
N THR A 83 -19.39 -17.57 -4.01
CA THR A 83 -20.86 -17.59 -4.03
C THR A 83 -21.39 -17.36 -2.60
N PRO A 84 -22.64 -16.88 -2.41
CA PRO A 84 -23.17 -16.59 -1.08
C PRO A 84 -23.02 -17.75 -0.08
N GLU A 85 -23.17 -19.00 -0.52
CA GLU A 85 -22.99 -20.21 0.31
C GLU A 85 -21.52 -20.48 0.70
N GLN A 86 -20.54 -19.94 -0.03
CA GLN A 86 -19.12 -20.04 0.31
C GLN A 86 -18.70 -18.98 1.34
N LYS A 87 -19.42 -17.87 1.49
CA LYS A 87 -19.08 -16.81 2.46
C LYS A 87 -19.25 -17.24 3.92
N GLU A 88 -20.22 -18.10 4.23
CA GLU A 88 -20.42 -18.61 5.59
C GLU A 88 -19.25 -19.48 6.06
N ARG A 89 -18.66 -20.31 5.19
CA ARG A 89 -17.52 -21.19 5.57
C ARG A 89 -16.20 -20.46 5.80
N VAL A 90 -15.96 -19.35 5.09
CA VAL A 90 -14.71 -18.58 5.26
C VAL A 90 -14.73 -17.78 6.56
N ALA A 91 -15.92 -17.32 6.99
CA ALA A 91 -16.09 -16.60 8.25
C ALA A 91 -15.79 -17.46 9.49
N GLU A 92 -16.00 -18.78 9.42
CA GLU A 92 -15.70 -19.69 10.54
C GLU A 92 -14.21 -20.06 10.68
N THR A 93 -13.39 -19.85 9.64
CA THR A 93 -11.97 -20.26 9.64
C THR A 93 -10.98 -19.14 9.96
N GLU A 94 -11.41 -17.88 9.99
CA GLU A 94 -10.58 -16.73 10.40
C GLU A 94 -10.76 -16.35 11.89
N GLY A 95 -11.46 -17.19 12.67
CA GLY A 95 -11.80 -16.95 14.07
C GLY A 95 -11.25 -17.96 15.08
N ALA A 96 -10.12 -18.62 14.79
CA ALA A 96 -9.43 -19.55 15.70
C ALA A 96 -7.95 -19.16 15.93
#